data_AF-A0A653C0F2-F1
#
_entry.id   AF-A0A653C0F2-F1
#
_cell.length_a   1.000
_cell.length_b   1.000
_cell.length_c   1.000
_cell.angle_alpha   90.00
_cell.angle_beta   90.00
_cell.angle_gamma   90.00
#
_symmetry.space_group_name_H-M   'P 1'
#
loop_
_entity.id
_entity.type
_entity.pdbx_description
1 polymer ?
#
loop_
_entity_poly.entity_id
_entity_poly.type
_entity_poly.pdbx_seq_one_letter_code
_entity_poly.pdbx_strand_id
1 'polypeptide(L)'
;MTDFVYNGTTNTRLSENGNAEELMTAAGYTAAAVALSFIGFFGFFLNLFVIVIMWKDKQLWTPLNIILFNLVCSDFSVSIFGNPWTLASTISHRWILGRTLCKMYGFFMSLLGISSITTLTVLAFERYLIVSRPFRNHGLNRKEAIYLVLGIWIYSLILTSPPLFGWGKYVNEAANIR
;
A
#
# COMPACT_ATOMS: atom_id res chain seq x y z
N MET A 1 -12.33 -27.33 19.85
CA MET A 1 -11.12 -26.83 20.53
C MET A 1 -9.96 -27.53 19.86
N THR A 2 -9.38 -26.90 18.85
CA THR A 2 -8.40 -27.51 17.95
C THR A 2 -7.02 -26.95 18.29
N ASP A 3 -6.11 -27.83 18.69
CA ASP A 3 -4.77 -27.47 19.12
C ASP A 3 -3.84 -27.30 17.91
N PHE A 4 -3.26 -26.12 17.77
CA PHE A 4 -2.21 -25.82 16.79
C PHE A 4 -0.85 -26.24 17.37
N VAL A 5 -0.18 -27.21 16.72
CA VAL A 5 1.22 -27.53 17.03
C VAL A 5 2.12 -26.59 16.22
N TYR A 6 2.80 -25.67 16.91
CA TYR A 6 3.84 -24.81 16.33
C TYR A 6 5.16 -25.59 16.25
N ASN A 7 5.60 -25.97 15.05
CA ASN A 7 6.94 -26.53 14.86
C ASN A 7 7.75 -25.72 13.83
N GLY A 8 8.12 -24.49 14.22
CA GLY A 8 9.31 -23.74 13.79
C GLY A 8 9.55 -23.38 12.31
N THR A 9 8.84 -23.99 11.34
CA THR A 9 9.35 -24.03 9.95
C THR A 9 8.29 -24.04 8.85
N THR A 10 7.00 -24.31 9.11
CA THR A 10 5.95 -24.30 8.07
C THR A 10 4.56 -24.06 8.68
N ASN A 11 3.73 -23.22 8.04
CA ASN A 11 2.31 -23.04 8.37
C ASN A 11 1.48 -24.11 7.64
N THR A 12 1.33 -25.29 8.24
CA THR A 12 0.50 -26.38 7.72
C THR A 12 -0.78 -26.51 8.55
N ARG A 13 -1.96 -26.51 7.91
CA ARG A 13 -3.19 -27.01 8.57
C ARG A 13 -3.11 -28.54 8.59
N LEU A 14 -3.27 -29.14 9.75
CA LEU A 14 -3.55 -30.58 9.84
C LEU A 14 -5.02 -30.77 9.44
N SER A 15 -5.25 -31.30 8.23
CA SER A 15 -6.54 -31.89 7.92
C SER A 15 -6.69 -33.17 8.75
N GLU A 16 -7.92 -33.48 9.20
CA GLU A 16 -8.28 -34.59 10.10
C GLU A 16 -7.82 -36.00 9.63
N ASN A 17 -7.21 -36.09 8.44
CA ASN A 17 -6.65 -37.30 7.81
C ASN A 17 -5.11 -37.31 7.66
N GLY A 18 -4.35 -36.53 8.43
CA GLY A 18 -2.88 -36.65 8.47
C GLY A 18 -2.14 -36.12 7.23
N ASN A 19 -2.84 -35.41 6.35
CA ASN A 19 -2.23 -34.72 5.20
C ASN A 19 -2.11 -33.23 5.53
N ALA A 20 -0.89 -32.71 5.43
CA ALA A 20 -0.59 -31.29 5.62
C ALA A 20 -1.13 -30.47 4.43
N GLU A 21 -2.08 -29.57 4.68
CA GLU A 21 -2.56 -28.64 3.66
C GLU A 21 -1.70 -27.37 3.73
N GLU A 22 -0.85 -27.15 2.72
CA GLU A 22 -0.10 -25.90 2.57
C GLU A 22 -1.04 -24.74 2.24
N LEU A 23 -0.97 -23.64 3.00
CA LEU A 23 -1.82 -22.47 2.84
C LEU A 23 -1.59 -21.73 1.50
N MET A 24 -0.40 -21.90 0.93
CA MET A 24 -0.02 -21.60 -0.46
C MET A 24 1.03 -22.64 -0.87
N THR A 25 0.92 -23.21 -2.06
CA THR A 25 1.95 -24.11 -2.61
C THR A 25 3.29 -23.38 -2.71
N ALA A 26 4.41 -24.09 -2.59
CA ALA A 26 5.76 -23.55 -2.87
C ALA A 26 5.86 -22.74 -4.18
N ALA A 27 5.12 -23.17 -5.22
CA ALA A 27 4.99 -22.43 -6.48
C ALA A 27 4.32 -21.05 -6.31
N GLY A 28 3.33 -20.93 -5.41
CA GLY A 28 2.66 -19.67 -5.09
C GLY A 28 3.58 -18.68 -4.37
N TYR A 29 4.40 -19.13 -3.42
CA TYR A 29 5.38 -18.27 -2.77
C TYR A 29 6.46 -17.78 -3.76
N THR A 30 6.91 -18.68 -4.63
CA THR A 30 7.89 -18.34 -5.68
C THR A 30 7.28 -17.33 -6.66
N ALA A 31 6.06 -17.56 -7.13
CA ALA A 31 5.35 -16.63 -8.02
C ALA A 31 5.13 -15.25 -7.36
N ALA A 32 4.75 -15.21 -6.09
CA ALA A 32 4.59 -13.98 -5.34
C ALA A 32 5.91 -13.22 -5.19
N ALA A 33 7.01 -13.90 -4.84
CA ALA A 33 8.33 -13.29 -4.73
C ALA A 33 8.80 -12.68 -6.07
N VAL A 34 8.60 -13.41 -7.17
CA VAL A 34 8.92 -12.93 -8.52
C VAL A 34 8.06 -11.71 -8.87
N ALA A 35 6.74 -11.79 -8.67
CA ALA A 35 5.83 -10.69 -8.96
C ALA A 35 6.15 -9.43 -8.15
N LEU A 36 6.36 -9.56 -6.83
CA LEU A 36 6.74 -8.45 -5.95
C LEU A 36 8.08 -7.83 -6.35
N SER A 37 9.05 -8.66 -6.74
CA SER A 37 10.34 -8.17 -7.24
C SER A 37 10.18 -7.31 -8.49
N PHE A 38 9.39 -7.78 -9.46
CA PHE A 38 9.09 -7.01 -10.66
C PHE A 38 8.31 -5.72 -10.36
N ILE A 39 7.24 -5.82 -9.57
CA ILE A 39 6.39 -4.68 -9.23
C ILE A 39 7.19 -3.60 -8.51
N GLY A 40 8.00 -3.94 -7.51
CA GLY A 40 8.77 -2.90 -6.82
C GLY A 40 9.99 -2.41 -7.60
N PHE A 41 10.60 -3.22 -8.48
CA PHE A 41 11.62 -2.71 -9.40
C PHE A 41 11.00 -1.65 -10.32
N PHE A 42 9.99 -2.02 -11.11
CA PHE A 42 9.34 -1.08 -12.03
C PHE A 42 8.69 0.09 -11.28
N GLY A 43 8.02 -0.18 -10.15
CA GLY A 43 7.43 0.84 -9.29
C GLY A 43 8.46 1.86 -8.81
N PHE A 44 9.64 1.41 -8.37
CA PHE A 44 10.72 2.31 -7.97
C PHE A 44 11.20 3.18 -9.13
N PHE A 45 11.57 2.56 -10.26
CA PHE A 45 12.13 3.30 -11.41
C PHE A 45 11.12 4.25 -12.06
N LEU A 46 9.88 3.80 -12.26
CA LEU A 46 8.84 4.62 -12.91
C LEU A 46 8.39 5.78 -12.02
N ASN A 47 8.16 5.55 -10.72
CA ASN A 47 7.78 6.64 -9.82
C ASN A 47 8.93 7.63 -9.61
N LEU A 48 10.18 7.15 -9.50
CA LEU A 48 11.35 8.03 -9.42
C LEU A 48 11.50 8.89 -10.68
N PHE A 49 11.30 8.29 -11.87
CA PHE A 49 11.36 9.01 -13.13
C PHE A 49 10.33 10.14 -13.21
N VAL A 50 9.09 9.88 -12.79
CA VAL A 50 8.03 10.91 -12.74
C VAL A 50 8.41 12.03 -11.76
N ILE A 51 8.89 11.69 -10.56
CA ILE A 51 9.36 12.68 -9.57
C ILE A 51 10.46 13.58 -10.16
N VAL A 52 11.45 12.98 -10.85
CA VAL A 52 12.56 13.73 -11.46
C VAL A 52 12.07 14.67 -12.58
N ILE A 53 11.15 14.22 -13.42
CA ILE A 53 10.55 15.06 -14.48
C ILE A 53 9.84 16.26 -13.87
N MET A 54 8.99 16.02 -12.86
CA MET A 54 8.22 17.07 -12.20
C MET A 54 9.10 18.06 -11.45
N TRP A 55 10.24 17.61 -10.92
CA TRP A 55 11.22 18.50 -10.30
C TRP A 55 11.89 19.39 -11.34
N LYS A 56 12.28 18.83 -12.48
CA LYS A 56 13.01 19.56 -13.52
C LYS A 56 12.16 20.60 -14.24
N ASP A 57 10.89 20.31 -14.49
CA ASP A 57 10.02 21.20 -15.24
C ASP A 57 9.03 21.96 -14.34
N LYS A 58 9.25 23.27 -14.20
CA LYS A 58 8.37 24.16 -13.44
C LYS A 58 7.01 24.36 -14.08
N GLN A 59 6.88 24.17 -15.40
CA GLN A 59 5.60 24.30 -16.11
C GLN A 59 4.62 23.18 -15.75
N LEU A 60 5.14 22.04 -15.28
CA LEU A 60 4.33 20.91 -14.81
C LEU A 60 3.68 21.18 -13.44
N TRP A 61 3.97 22.27 -12.73
CA TRP A 61 3.41 22.55 -11.40
C TRP A 61 1.98 23.13 -11.44
N THR A 62 1.08 22.40 -12.08
CA THR A 62 -0.36 22.69 -12.06
C THR A 62 -1.03 22.10 -10.80
N PRO A 63 -2.19 22.61 -10.36
CA PRO A 63 -2.90 22.12 -9.18
C PRO A 63 -3.20 20.61 -9.22
N LEU A 64 -3.58 20.07 -10.39
CA LEU A 64 -3.77 18.62 -10.57
C LEU A 64 -2.46 17.85 -10.45
N ASN A 65 -1.38 18.42 -10.98
CA ASN A 65 -0.08 17.79 -10.91
C ASN A 65 0.48 17.78 -9.49
N ILE A 66 0.10 18.72 -8.62
CA ILE A 66 0.46 18.68 -7.19
C ILE A 66 -0.21 17.48 -6.50
N ILE A 67 -1.47 17.17 -6.84
CA ILE A 67 -2.17 15.98 -6.34
C ILE A 67 -1.51 14.71 -6.88
N LEU A 68 -1.16 14.69 -8.18
CA LEU A 68 -0.39 13.60 -8.78
C LEU A 68 0.98 13.41 -8.12
N PHE A 69 1.64 14.50 -7.72
CA PHE A 69 2.92 14.43 -7.03
C PHE A 69 2.80 13.70 -5.68
N ASN A 70 1.75 13.97 -4.91
CA ASN A 70 1.47 13.24 -3.67
C ASN A 70 1.26 11.73 -3.90
N LEU A 71 0.58 11.37 -4.99
CA LEU A 71 0.39 9.98 -5.39
C LEU A 71 1.73 9.28 -5.68
N VAL A 72 2.55 9.83 -6.58
CA VAL A 72 3.82 9.20 -6.96
C VAL A 72 4.82 9.15 -5.80
N CYS A 73 4.79 10.12 -4.89
CA CYS A 73 5.57 10.07 -3.65
C CYS A 73 5.12 8.94 -2.71
N SER A 74 3.81 8.70 -2.62
CA SER A 74 3.24 7.62 -1.81
C SER A 74 3.63 6.26 -2.41
N ASP A 75 3.48 6.08 -3.72
CA ASP A 75 3.81 4.83 -4.42
C ASP A 75 5.33 4.55 -4.43
N PHE A 76 6.16 5.60 -4.53
CA PHE A 76 7.60 5.50 -4.35
C PHE A 76 7.97 5.05 -2.93
N SER A 77 7.31 5.60 -1.91
CA SER A 77 7.53 5.21 -0.51
C SER A 77 7.15 3.74 -0.28
N VAL A 78 6.06 3.27 -0.88
CA VAL A 78 5.67 1.85 -0.87
C VAL A 78 6.72 0.98 -1.57
N SER A 79 7.30 1.44 -2.67
CA SER A 79 8.34 0.69 -3.37
C SER A 79 9.64 0.58 -2.56
N ILE A 80 9.99 1.59 -1.77
CA ILE A 80 11.18 1.60 -0.90
C ILE A 80 10.98 0.77 0.36
N PHE A 81 9.87 0.97 1.08
CA PHE A 81 9.67 0.38 2.40
C PHE A 81 8.81 -0.87 2.35
N GLY A 82 7.76 -0.87 1.51
CA GLY A 82 6.82 -1.98 1.33
C GLY A 82 7.48 -3.20 0.70
N ASN A 83 8.12 -2.99 -0.46
CA ASN A 83 8.55 -4.10 -1.27
C ASN A 83 9.70 -4.94 -0.64
N PRO A 84 10.79 -4.34 -0.13
CA PRO A 84 11.87 -5.13 0.47
C PRO A 84 11.42 -5.91 1.70
N TRP A 85 10.49 -5.34 2.46
CA TRP A 85 9.97 -5.95 3.68
C TRP A 85 9.00 -7.10 3.39
N THR A 86 8.16 -6.94 2.37
CA THR A 86 7.31 -8.03 1.87
C THR A 86 8.16 -9.16 1.30
N LEU A 87 9.16 -8.83 0.46
CA LEU A 87 10.07 -9.82 -0.12
C LEU A 87 10.84 -10.59 0.95
N ALA A 88 11.36 -9.91 1.99
CA ALA A 88 12.02 -10.55 3.11
C ALA A 88 11.08 -11.54 3.84
N SER A 89 9.80 -11.18 4.01
CA SER A 89 8.80 -12.06 4.59
C SER A 89 8.43 -13.23 3.68
N THR A 90 8.38 -13.03 2.36
CA THR A 90 8.08 -14.08 1.39
C THR A 90 9.21 -15.10 1.28
N ILE A 91 10.48 -14.64 1.22
CA ILE A 91 11.66 -15.51 1.18
C ILE A 91 11.81 -16.31 2.48
N SER A 92 11.52 -15.69 3.61
CA SER A 92 11.63 -16.36 4.92
C SER A 92 10.43 -17.27 5.22
N HIS A 93 9.40 -17.28 4.38
CA HIS A 93 8.10 -17.92 4.61
C HIS A 93 7.43 -17.56 5.96
N ARG A 94 7.91 -16.49 6.62
CA ARG A 94 7.48 -16.05 7.96
C ARG A 94 7.89 -14.61 8.20
N TRP A 95 7.18 -13.94 9.11
CA TRP A 95 7.53 -12.60 9.53
C TRP A 95 8.70 -12.60 10.52
N ILE A 96 9.90 -12.26 10.03
CA ILE A 96 11.13 -12.30 10.83
C ILE A 96 11.39 -11.04 11.66
N LEU A 97 10.70 -9.94 11.40
CA LEU A 97 11.04 -8.62 11.96
C LEU A 97 10.27 -8.29 13.25
N GLY A 98 9.65 -9.29 13.87
CA GLY A 98 8.96 -9.16 15.16
C GLY A 98 7.58 -8.49 15.09
N ARG A 99 6.81 -8.63 16.18
CA ARG A 99 5.39 -8.24 16.25
C ARG A 99 5.15 -6.73 16.17
N THR A 100 6.04 -5.92 16.72
CA THR A 100 5.91 -4.46 16.69
C THR A 100 6.05 -3.92 15.27
N LEU A 101 7.08 -4.38 14.53
CA LEU A 101 7.27 -3.97 13.15
C LEU A 101 6.19 -4.52 12.22
N CYS A 102 5.60 -5.69 12.52
CA CYS A 102 4.42 -6.19 11.79
C CYS A 102 3.24 -5.22 11.86
N LYS A 103 2.92 -4.73 13.06
CA LYS A 103 1.81 -3.79 13.25
C LYS A 103 2.10 -2.44 12.62
N MET A 104 3.32 -1.92 12.79
CA MET A 104 3.74 -0.67 12.17
C MET A 104 3.72 -0.76 10.66
N TYR A 105 4.26 -1.84 10.09
CA TYR A 105 4.27 -2.08 8.66
C TYR A 105 2.85 -2.15 8.09
N GLY A 106 1.95 -2.94 8.71
CA GLY A 106 0.55 -3.02 8.30
C GLY A 106 -0.13 -1.66 8.34
N PHE A 107 0.08 -0.89 9.42
CA PHE A 107 -0.43 0.48 9.53
C PHE A 107 0.08 1.39 8.41
N PHE A 108 1.40 1.44 8.17
CA PHE A 108 1.99 2.29 7.14
C PHE A 108 1.53 1.90 5.73
N MET A 109 1.50 0.61 5.42
CA MET A 109 1.05 0.12 4.11
C MET A 109 -0.43 0.40 3.88
N SER A 110 -1.28 0.22 4.89
CA SER A 110 -2.69 0.61 4.79
C SER A 110 -2.86 2.12 4.66
N LEU A 111 -2.06 2.93 5.38
CA LEU A 111 -2.14 4.38 5.35
C LEU A 111 -1.76 4.91 3.96
N LEU A 112 -0.64 4.45 3.42
CA LEU A 112 -0.17 4.82 2.10
C LEU A 112 -1.12 4.30 1.01
N GLY A 113 -1.63 3.07 1.14
CA GLY A 113 -2.59 2.50 0.19
C GLY A 113 -3.91 3.27 0.11
N ILE A 114 -4.51 3.60 1.27
CA ILE A 114 -5.74 4.40 1.32
C ILE A 114 -5.48 5.82 0.82
N SER A 115 -4.34 6.42 1.15
CA SER A 115 -3.93 7.72 0.63
C SER A 115 -3.84 7.71 -0.90
N SER A 116 -3.19 6.70 -1.50
CA SER A 116 -3.09 6.57 -2.97
C SER A 116 -4.46 6.40 -3.63
N ILE A 117 -5.34 5.52 -3.12
CA ILE A 117 -6.69 5.31 -3.68
C ILE A 117 -7.54 6.58 -3.59
N THR A 118 -7.49 7.27 -2.45
CA THR A 118 -8.23 8.52 -2.26
C THR A 118 -7.69 9.61 -3.18
N THR A 119 -6.37 9.69 -3.36
CA THR A 119 -5.72 10.62 -4.29
C THR A 119 -6.15 10.37 -5.73
N LEU A 120 -6.19 9.11 -6.18
CA LEU A 120 -6.70 8.72 -7.50
C LEU A 120 -8.16 9.09 -7.69
N THR A 121 -8.98 8.92 -6.65
CA THR A 121 -10.41 9.27 -6.68
C THR A 121 -10.61 10.77 -6.86
N VAL A 122 -9.88 11.58 -6.08
CA VAL A 122 -9.90 13.05 -6.20
C VAL A 122 -9.43 13.46 -7.60
N LEU A 123 -8.34 12.89 -8.10
CA LEU A 123 -7.84 13.18 -9.43
C LEU A 123 -8.85 12.85 -10.53
N ALA A 124 -9.49 11.67 -10.45
CA ALA A 124 -10.52 11.25 -11.40
C ALA A 124 -11.72 12.21 -11.37
N PHE A 125 -12.14 12.64 -10.19
CA PHE A 125 -13.23 13.60 -10.02
C PHE A 125 -12.89 14.97 -10.62
N GLU A 126 -11.70 15.50 -10.36
CA GLU A 126 -11.25 16.76 -10.93
C GLU A 126 -11.17 16.71 -12.47
N ARG A 127 -10.65 15.60 -13.02
CA ARG A 127 -10.63 15.39 -14.48
C ARG A 127 -12.03 15.33 -15.06
N TYR A 128 -12.95 14.63 -14.38
CA TYR A 128 -14.35 14.57 -14.79
C TYR A 128 -15.00 15.96 -14.81
N LEU A 129 -14.75 16.80 -13.82
CA LEU A 129 -15.28 18.16 -13.74
C LEU A 129 -14.77 19.06 -14.87
N ILE A 130 -13.47 18.98 -15.18
CA ILE A 130 -12.86 19.75 -16.27
C ILE A 130 -13.47 19.37 -17.61
N VAL A 131 -13.67 18.07 -17.86
CA VAL A 131 -14.24 17.57 -19.12
C VAL A 131 -15.73 17.91 -19.23
N SER A 132 -16.48 17.72 -18.15
CA SER A 132 -17.95 17.84 -18.18
C SER A 132 -18.46 19.28 -18.04
N ARG A 133 -17.67 20.20 -17.48
CA ARG A 133 -18.07 21.58 -17.19
C ARG A 133 -17.02 22.61 -17.68
N PRO A 134 -16.78 22.72 -19.00
CA PRO A 134 -15.73 23.58 -19.56
C PRO A 134 -15.93 25.08 -19.30
N PHE A 135 -17.16 25.55 -19.06
CA PHE A 135 -17.48 26.95 -18.78
C PHE A 135 -17.46 27.31 -17.28
N ARG A 136 -17.08 26.38 -16.40
CA ARG A 136 -16.99 26.69 -14.98
C ARG A 136 -15.74 27.53 -14.74
N ASN A 137 -15.95 28.82 -14.47
CA ASN A 137 -14.88 29.82 -14.25
C ASN A 137 -14.12 29.65 -12.92
N HIS A 138 -14.24 28.50 -12.26
CA HIS A 138 -13.58 28.15 -11.00
C HIS A 138 -12.85 26.83 -11.20
N GLY A 139 -11.59 26.93 -11.67
CA GLY A 139 -10.67 25.80 -11.73
C GLY A 139 -10.02 25.57 -10.37
N LEU A 140 -9.58 24.34 -10.12
CA LEU A 140 -8.87 23.98 -8.90
C LEU A 140 -7.65 24.88 -8.70
N ASN A 141 -7.59 25.60 -7.59
CA ASN A 141 -6.46 26.45 -7.24
C ASN A 141 -5.35 25.65 -6.55
N ARG A 142 -4.12 26.18 -6.58
CA ARG A 142 -2.97 25.56 -5.89
C ARG A 142 -3.20 25.38 -4.38
N LYS A 143 -3.85 26.35 -3.74
CA LYS A 143 -4.19 26.27 -2.30
C LYS A 143 -5.21 25.16 -2.03
N GLU A 144 -6.23 25.05 -2.87
CA GLU A 144 -7.24 24.00 -2.79
C GLU A 144 -6.63 22.61 -2.98
N ALA A 145 -5.72 22.45 -3.95
CA ALA A 145 -4.97 21.21 -4.13
C ALA A 145 -4.18 20.80 -2.86
N ILE A 146 -3.53 21.76 -2.20
CA ILE A 146 -2.83 21.49 -0.92
C ILE A 146 -3.82 21.08 0.18
N TYR A 147 -4.96 21.77 0.30
CA TYR A 147 -5.99 21.39 1.26
C TYR A 147 -6.58 20.01 0.99
N LEU A 148 -6.79 19.64 -0.28
CA LEU A 148 -7.23 18.30 -0.67
C LEU A 148 -6.20 17.24 -0.27
N VAL A 149 -4.92 17.48 -0.51
CA VAL A 149 -3.84 16.57 -0.05
C VAL A 149 -3.87 16.43 1.46
N LEU A 150 -3.94 17.53 2.22
CA LEU A 150 -4.06 17.47 3.68
C LEU A 150 -5.30 16.69 4.13
N GLY A 151 -6.44 16.91 3.46
CA GLY A 151 -7.68 16.17 3.69
C GLY A 151 -7.53 14.67 3.44
N ILE A 152 -6.82 14.26 2.38
CA ILE A 152 -6.53 12.86 2.07
C ILE A 152 -5.73 12.21 3.20
N TRP A 153 -4.69 12.88 3.70
CA TRP A 153 -3.88 12.37 4.81
C TRP A 153 -4.70 12.22 6.09
N ILE A 154 -5.51 13.22 6.43
CA ILE A 154 -6.40 13.16 7.61
C ILE A 154 -7.43 12.02 7.45
N TYR A 155 -8.06 11.91 6.29
CA TYR A 155 -9.04 10.85 5.98
C TYR A 155 -8.41 9.46 6.12
N SER A 156 -7.20 9.29 5.57
CA SER A 156 -6.47 8.04 5.61
C SER A 156 -6.05 7.67 7.04
N LEU A 157 -5.65 8.66 7.85
CA LEU A 157 -5.37 8.46 9.29
C LEU A 157 -6.62 8.06 10.07
N ILE A 158 -7.76 8.70 9.80
CA ILE A 158 -9.04 8.35 10.45
C ILE A 158 -9.43 6.90 10.13
N LEU A 159 -9.21 6.42 8.91
CA LEU A 159 -9.55 5.04 8.53
C LEU A 159 -8.55 3.99 9.02
N THR A 160 -7.27 4.35 9.15
CA THR A 160 -6.21 3.41 9.60
C THR A 160 -5.99 3.42 11.11
N SER A 161 -6.44 4.45 11.81
CA SER A 161 -6.31 4.51 13.27
C SER A 161 -7.16 3.50 14.07
N PRO A 162 -8.38 3.07 13.66
CA PRO A 162 -9.22 2.21 14.50
C PRO A 162 -8.57 0.86 14.87
N PRO A 163 -7.85 0.17 13.95
CA PRO A 163 -7.07 -1.02 14.30
C PRO A 163 -5.95 -0.78 15.33
N LEU A 164 -5.43 0.44 15.48
CA LEU A 164 -4.46 0.78 16.53
C LEU A 164 -5.12 0.95 17.91
N PHE A 165 -6.37 1.42 17.96
CA PHE A 165 -7.14 1.63 19.20
C PHE A 165 -7.95 0.40 19.64
N GLY A 166 -7.71 -0.75 19.02
CA GLY A 166 -8.34 -2.02 19.40
C GLY A 166 -9.64 -2.35 18.65
N TRP A 167 -10.07 -1.51 17.70
CA TRP A 167 -11.16 -1.79 16.76
C TRP A 167 -10.63 -2.60 15.55
N GLY A 168 -10.05 -3.77 15.83
CA GLY A 168 -9.43 -4.65 14.84
C GLY A 168 -7.96 -4.94 15.12
N LYS A 169 -7.30 -5.65 14.20
CA LYS A 169 -5.86 -5.96 14.29
C LYS A 169 -5.24 -5.93 12.89
N TYR A 170 -4.08 -5.30 12.76
CA TYR A 170 -3.19 -5.52 11.62
C TYR A 170 -2.63 -6.94 11.70
N VAL A 171 -3.22 -7.84 10.92
CA VAL A 171 -2.85 -9.24 10.81
C VAL A 171 -2.51 -9.48 9.35
N ASN A 172 -1.34 -10.03 9.07
CA ASN A 172 -1.01 -10.49 7.72
C ASN A 172 -2.07 -11.51 7.32
N GLU A 173 -2.57 -11.47 6.08
CA GLU A 173 -3.63 -12.39 5.61
C GLU A 173 -3.24 -13.88 5.72
N ALA A 174 -1.98 -14.20 6.03
CA ALA A 174 -1.49 -15.53 6.36
C ALA A 174 -1.45 -15.90 7.88
N ALA A 175 -1.96 -15.06 8.79
CA ALA A 175 -1.77 -15.21 10.24
C ALA A 175 -3.06 -15.17 11.08
N ASN A 176 -4.14 -15.76 10.55
CA ASN A 176 -5.23 -16.29 11.37
C ASN A 176 -5.01 -17.81 11.35
N ILE A 177 -4.69 -18.49 12.45
CA ILE A 177 -5.65 -18.91 13.47
C ILE A 177 -4.95 -19.04 14.84
N ARG A 178 -5.76 -18.81 15.87
CA ARG A 178 -5.55 -18.83 17.33
C ARG A 178 -4.58 -19.86 17.88
#